data_AF-A0A2I0FXN0-F1
#
_entry.id   AF-A0A2I0FXN0-F1
#
_cell.length_a   1.000
_cell.length_b   1.000
_cell.length_c   1.000
_cell.angle_alpha   90.00
_cell.angle_beta   90.00
_cell.angle_gamma   90.00
#
_symmetry.space_group_name_H-M   'P 1'
#
loop_
_entity.id
_entity.type
_entity.pdbx_description
1 polymer ?
#
loop_
_entity_poly.entity_id
_entity_poly.type
_entity_poly.pdbx_seq_one_letter_code
_entity_poly.pdbx_strand_id
1 'polypeptide(L)'
;MIRAILFAAALATLAPLTTTTAHADEITLLPGISLKLGDSDNRGHRWDGHHWRDDRWWRDNYAWERGRWWRHEEWRRHEAWEREQKWQRKAWERERRHERREWKHERRERERHHDHHH
;
A
#
# COMPACT_ATOMS: atom_id res chain seq x y z
N MET A 1 46.21 -5.63 26.14
CA MET A 1 45.38 -5.89 24.94
C MET A 1 43.90 -5.47 25.12
N ILE A 2 43.59 -4.40 25.86
CA ILE A 2 42.20 -3.98 26.15
C ILE A 2 41.88 -2.57 25.58
N ARG A 3 42.91 -1.81 25.17
CA ARG A 3 42.76 -0.42 24.69
C ARG A 3 42.26 -0.31 23.24
N ALA A 4 42.42 -1.34 22.42
CA ALA A 4 41.96 -1.36 21.03
C ALA A 4 40.46 -1.68 20.90
N ILE A 5 39.86 -2.34 21.91
CA ILE A 5 38.44 -2.72 21.88
C ILE A 5 37.53 -1.50 22.10
N LEU A 6 38.01 -0.51 22.86
CA LEU A 6 37.25 0.73 23.11
C LEU A 6 37.13 1.63 21.87
N PHE A 7 38.10 1.55 20.95
CA PHE A 7 38.02 2.29 19.68
C PHE A 7 37.03 1.65 18.68
N ALA A 8 36.88 0.32 18.69
CA ALA A 8 35.90 -0.36 17.86
C ALA A 8 34.45 -0.11 18.36
N ALA A 9 34.26 0.04 19.67
CA ALA A 9 32.94 0.34 20.25
C ALA A 9 32.46 1.78 19.99
N ALA A 10 33.37 2.74 19.88
CA ALA A 10 33.04 4.15 19.65
C ALA A 10 32.65 4.47 18.19
N LEU A 11 33.00 3.60 17.23
CA LEU A 11 32.65 3.81 15.82
C LEU A 11 31.22 3.32 15.50
N ALA A 12 30.64 2.45 16.33
CA ALA A 12 29.27 1.96 16.17
C ALA A 12 28.19 2.97 16.60
N THR A 13 28.55 4.03 17.33
CA THR A 13 27.61 5.09 17.77
C THR A 13 27.51 6.26 16.77
N LEU A 14 28.37 6.27 15.75
CA LEU A 14 28.36 7.25 14.65
C LEU A 14 27.64 6.75 13.40
N ALA A 15 27.05 5.55 13.45
CA ALA A 15 26.10 5.15 12.42
C ALA A 15 24.90 6.10 12.52
N PRO A 16 24.61 6.92 11.50
CA PRO A 16 23.34 7.60 11.46
C PRO A 16 22.28 6.48 11.45
N LEU A 17 21.53 6.38 12.54
CA LEU A 17 20.27 5.64 12.61
C LEU A 17 19.23 6.38 11.75
N THR A 18 19.59 6.78 10.53
CA THR A 18 18.63 7.19 9.53
C THR A 18 18.10 5.90 8.95
N THR A 19 17.17 5.30 9.70
CA THR A 19 16.11 4.48 9.11
C THR A 19 15.39 5.40 8.12
N THR A 20 15.95 5.50 6.92
CA THR A 20 15.32 6.18 5.81
C THR A 20 14.20 5.26 5.39
N THR A 21 13.04 5.45 6.02
CA THR A 21 11.79 5.06 5.41
C THR A 21 11.74 5.82 4.10
N ALA A 22 12.15 5.15 3.03
CA ALA A 22 12.06 5.69 1.68
C ALA A 22 10.57 5.79 1.35
N HIS A 23 9.97 6.91 1.75
CA HIS A 23 8.70 7.32 1.21
C HIS A 23 8.98 7.76 -0.22
N ALA A 24 8.34 7.13 -1.21
CA ALA A 24 8.46 7.54 -2.61
C ALA A 24 8.07 9.02 -2.84
N ASP A 25 7.46 9.62 -1.82
CA ASP A 25 7.03 11.01 -1.77
C ASP A 25 8.09 11.97 -1.18
N GLU A 26 9.22 11.48 -0.70
CA GLU A 26 10.24 12.29 -0.03
C GLU A 26 11.59 12.21 -0.75
N ILE A 27 12.16 13.38 -1.07
CA ILE A 27 13.48 13.51 -1.69
C ILE A 27 14.39 14.24 -0.72
N THR A 28 15.54 13.65 -0.40
CA THR A 28 16.59 14.31 0.37
C THR A 28 17.44 15.16 -0.56
N LEU A 29 17.43 16.47 -0.36
CA LEU A 29 18.22 17.41 -1.14
C LEU A 29 19.64 17.53 -0.60
N LEU A 30 19.75 17.68 0.72
CA LEU A 30 21.01 17.80 1.48
C LEU A 30 20.85 17.11 2.84
N PRO A 31 21.94 16.83 3.56
CA PRO A 31 21.85 16.30 4.92
C PRO A 31 21.00 17.23 5.81
N GLY A 32 19.86 16.73 6.30
CA GLY A 32 18.91 17.48 7.12
C GLY A 32 17.89 18.34 6.34
N ILE A 33 17.94 18.35 5.01
CA ILE A 33 16.97 19.05 4.16
C ILE A 33 16.29 18.02 3.26
N SER A 34 15.03 17.72 3.57
CA SER A 34 14.16 16.91 2.74
C SER A 34 13.00 17.73 2.20
N LEU A 35 12.49 17.30 1.05
CA LEU A 35 11.35 17.89 0.38
C LEU A 35 10.34 16.78 0.09
N LYS A 36 9.12 16.96 0.59
CA LYS A 36 8.03 16.00 0.47
C LYS A 36 7.00 16.46 -0.56
N LEU A 37 6.37 15.50 -1.22
CA LEU A 37 5.24 15.73 -2.08
C LEU A 37 4.15 16.51 -1.32
N GLY A 38 3.77 17.66 -1.87
CA GLY A 38 2.78 18.57 -1.29
C GLY A 38 3.33 19.58 -0.28
N ASP A 39 4.64 19.58 0.00
CA ASP A 39 5.28 20.67 0.74
C ASP A 39 5.03 21.99 0.03
N SER A 40 4.85 23.06 0.83
CA SER A 40 4.50 24.39 0.30
C SER A 40 5.68 25.36 0.43
N ASP A 41 5.95 26.13 -0.64
CA ASP A 41 6.93 27.21 -0.61
C ASP A 41 6.35 28.48 0.06
N ASN A 42 7.20 29.51 0.23
CA ASN A 42 6.81 30.79 0.82
C ASN A 42 5.73 31.55 0.01
N ARG A 43 5.42 31.11 -1.21
CA ARG A 43 4.43 31.71 -2.11
C ARG A 43 3.13 30.87 -2.18
N GLY A 44 3.08 29.74 -1.50
CA GLY A 44 1.94 28.82 -1.50
C GLY A 44 1.91 27.84 -2.69
N HIS A 45 2.99 27.73 -3.47
CA HIS A 45 3.13 26.67 -4.46
C HIS A 45 3.48 25.36 -3.75
N ARG A 46 2.93 24.26 -4.25
CA ARG A 46 3.10 22.93 -3.69
C ARG A 46 4.06 22.11 -4.55
N TRP A 47 4.93 21.33 -3.91
CA TRP A 47 5.92 20.50 -4.58
C TRP A 47 5.30 19.22 -5.15
N ASP A 48 5.39 18.99 -6.46
CA ASP A 48 4.81 17.81 -7.15
C ASP A 48 5.74 16.60 -7.29
N GLY A 49 6.95 16.69 -6.73
CA GLY A 49 8.02 15.71 -6.93
C GLY A 49 9.08 16.15 -7.93
N HIS A 50 8.82 17.20 -8.72
CA HIS A 50 9.80 17.74 -9.67
C HIS A 50 9.76 19.27 -9.81
N HIS A 51 8.59 19.88 -9.63
CA HIS A 51 8.37 21.31 -9.76
C HIS A 51 7.47 21.83 -8.64
N TRP A 52 7.60 23.13 -8.37
CA TRP A 52 6.63 23.88 -7.59
C TRP A 52 5.42 24.22 -8.48
N ARG A 53 4.22 23.89 -8.01
CA ARG A 53 2.97 24.05 -8.74
C ARG A 53 2.02 24.94 -7.96
N ASP A 54 1.27 25.78 -8.66
CA ASP A 54 0.27 26.60 -8.01
C ASP A 54 -0.84 25.75 -7.37
N ASP A 55 -1.55 26.37 -6.43
CA ASP A 55 -2.59 25.71 -5.66
C ASP A 55 -3.75 25.19 -6.53
N ARG A 56 -4.06 25.87 -7.63
CA ARG A 56 -5.13 25.44 -8.54
C ARG A 56 -4.72 24.18 -9.28
N TRP A 57 -3.55 24.18 -9.90
CA TRP A 57 -2.98 23.02 -10.56
C TRP A 57 -2.91 21.82 -9.60
N TRP A 58 -2.52 22.07 -8.35
CA TRP A 58 -2.44 21.02 -7.34
C TRP A 58 -3.78 20.34 -7.10
N ARG A 59 -4.83 21.12 -6.84
CA ARG A 59 -6.19 20.60 -6.61
C ARG A 59 -6.73 19.86 -7.84
N ASP A 60 -6.36 20.31 -9.04
CA ASP A 60 -6.77 19.71 -10.30
C ASP A 60 -6.02 18.41 -10.62
N ASN A 61 -4.89 18.11 -9.97
CA ASN A 61 -4.05 16.95 -10.26
C ASN A 61 -3.91 15.97 -9.09
N TYR A 62 -4.07 16.44 -7.86
CA TYR A 62 -3.84 15.66 -6.65
C TYR A 62 -5.03 15.71 -5.69
N ALA A 63 -5.24 14.59 -4.98
CA ALA A 63 -6.17 14.45 -3.87
C ALA A 63 -5.45 13.93 -2.63
N TRP A 64 -5.90 14.34 -1.44
CA TRP A 64 -5.42 13.77 -0.19
C TRP A 64 -6.28 12.58 0.18
N GLU A 65 -5.76 11.37 0.00
CA GLU A 65 -6.50 10.13 0.23
C GLU A 65 -5.61 9.11 0.95
N ARG A 66 -6.20 8.36 1.90
CA ARG A 66 -5.49 7.33 2.68
C ARG A 66 -4.19 7.82 3.35
N GLY A 67 -4.16 9.08 3.78
CA GLY A 67 -3.03 9.65 4.52
C GLY A 67 -1.83 10.07 3.66
N ARG A 68 -1.99 10.17 2.33
CA ARG A 68 -0.97 10.74 1.43
C ARG A 68 -1.58 11.45 0.24
N TRP A 69 -0.77 12.20 -0.49
CA TRP A 69 -1.16 12.77 -1.78
C TRP A 69 -1.18 11.70 -2.87
N TRP A 70 -2.27 11.66 -3.62
CA TRP A 70 -2.46 10.80 -4.79
C TRP A 70 -2.69 11.66 -6.02
N ARG A 71 -2.03 11.31 -7.13
CA ARG A 71 -2.41 11.86 -8.43
C ARG A 71 -3.77 11.29 -8.82
N HIS A 72 -4.69 12.12 -9.32
CA HIS A 72 -6.08 11.71 -9.61
C HIS A 72 -6.19 10.51 -10.54
N GLU A 73 -5.30 10.39 -11.53
CA GLU A 73 -5.28 9.23 -12.42
C GLU A 73 -4.89 7.94 -11.69
N GLU A 74 -3.83 7.99 -10.88
CA GLU A 74 -3.37 6.85 -10.08
C GLU A 74 -4.42 6.43 -9.07
N TRP A 75 -5.07 7.41 -8.43
CA TRP A 75 -6.17 7.16 -7.50
C TRP A 75 -7.33 6.43 -8.19
N ARG A 76 -7.77 6.92 -9.36
CA ARG A 76 -8.84 6.26 -10.13
C ARG A 76 -8.48 4.84 -10.54
N ARG A 77 -7.23 4.61 -10.95
CA ARG A 77 -6.74 3.25 -11.27
C ARG A 77 -6.72 2.36 -10.03
N HIS A 78 -6.28 2.88 -8.89
CA HIS A 78 -6.27 2.15 -7.62
C HIS A 78 -7.69 1.77 -7.17
N GLU A 79 -8.63 2.72 -7.21
CA GLU A 79 -10.04 2.44 -6.90
C GLU A 79 -10.63 1.38 -7.84
N ALA A 80 -10.35 1.46 -9.14
CA ALA A 80 -10.83 0.49 -10.11
C ALA A 80 -10.29 -0.91 -9.81
N TRP A 81 -8.99 -1.02 -9.52
CA TRP A 81 -8.36 -2.27 -9.12
C TRP A 81 -8.96 -2.84 -7.84
N GLU A 82 -9.18 -2.03 -6.79
CA GLU A 82 -9.81 -2.49 -5.55
C GLU A 82 -11.25 -2.99 -5.80
N ARG A 83 -11.98 -2.32 -6.69
CA ARG A 83 -13.34 -2.70 -7.07
C ARG A 83 -13.34 -4.05 -7.79
N GLU A 84 -12.39 -4.27 -8.68
CA GLU A 84 -12.18 -5.54 -9.37
C GLU A 84 -11.81 -6.66 -8.39
N GLN A 85 -10.87 -6.42 -7.47
CA GLN A 85 -10.50 -7.40 -6.43
C GLN A 85 -11.69 -7.80 -5.57
N LYS A 86 -12.54 -6.84 -5.18
CA LYS A 86 -13.80 -7.13 -4.46
C LYS A 86 -14.75 -7.99 -5.31
N TRP A 87 -14.86 -7.70 -6.60
CA TRP A 87 -15.66 -8.50 -7.53
C TRP A 87 -15.16 -9.93 -7.66
N GLN A 88 -13.86 -10.11 -7.87
CA GLN A 88 -13.23 -11.42 -7.98
C GLN A 88 -13.40 -12.24 -6.70
N ARG A 89 -13.17 -11.63 -5.53
CA ARG A 89 -13.43 -12.28 -4.23
C ARG A 89 -14.88 -12.73 -4.10
N LYS A 90 -15.84 -11.88 -4.46
CA LYS A 90 -17.28 -12.23 -4.40
C LYS A 90 -17.64 -13.34 -5.39
N ALA A 91 -17.06 -13.33 -6.59
CA ALA A 91 -17.27 -14.39 -7.58
C ALA A 91 -16.78 -15.73 -7.05
N TRP A 92 -15.55 -15.77 -6.53
CA TRP A 92 -14.96 -16.96 -5.92
C TRP A 92 -15.76 -17.46 -4.69
N GLU A 93 -16.25 -16.56 -3.84
CA GLU A 93 -17.10 -16.94 -2.71
C GLU A 93 -18.43 -17.56 -3.15
N ARG A 94 -19.02 -17.06 -4.25
CA ARG A 94 -20.24 -17.64 -4.83
C ARG A 94 -19.95 -19.03 -5.38
N GLU A 95 -18.89 -19.18 -6.17
CA GLU A 95 -18.46 -20.46 -6.73
C GLU A 95 -18.27 -21.53 -5.64
N ARG A 96 -17.48 -21.23 -4.59
CA ARG A 96 -17.33 -22.15 -3.45
C ARG A 96 -18.63 -22.48 -2.74
N ARG A 97 -19.59 -21.53 -2.71
CA ARG A 97 -20.91 -21.77 -2.12
C ARG A 97 -21.73 -22.71 -2.99
N HIS A 98 -21.62 -22.61 -4.31
CA HIS A 98 -22.23 -23.52 -5.27
C HIS A 98 -21.63 -24.92 -5.13
N GLU A 99 -20.30 -25.07 -5.18
CA GLU A 99 -19.61 -26.35 -4.98
C GLU A 99 -20.01 -27.01 -3.65
N ARG A 100 -20.04 -26.24 -2.55
CA ARG A 100 -20.45 -26.76 -1.24
C ARG A 100 -21.90 -27.23 -1.22
N ARG A 101 -22.79 -26.60 -2.00
CA ARG A 101 -24.19 -27.04 -2.12
C ARG A 101 -24.25 -28.33 -2.92
N GLU A 102 -23.59 -28.39 -4.07
CA GLU A 102 -23.53 -29.58 -4.92
C GLU A 102 -22.98 -30.79 -4.16
N TRP A 103 -21.84 -30.63 -3.48
CA TRP A 103 -21.28 -31.70 -2.64
C TRP A 103 -22.26 -32.22 -1.57
N LYS A 104 -23.04 -31.31 -0.96
CA LYS A 104 -24.08 -31.71 0.00
C LYS A 104 -25.25 -32.43 -0.67
N HIS A 105 -25.63 -32.03 -1.88
CA HIS A 105 -26.68 -32.69 -2.65
C HIS A 105 -26.24 -34.11 -3.04
N GLU A 106 -25.06 -34.25 -3.62
CA GLU A 106 -24.49 -35.53 -4.03
C GLU A 106 -24.34 -36.48 -2.83
N ARG A 107 -23.86 -35.98 -1.70
CA ARG A 107 -23.74 -36.77 -0.47
C ARG A 107 -25.11 -37.29 -0.01
N ARG A 108 -26.14 -36.45 0.00
CA ARG A 108 -27.51 -36.85 0.38
C ARG A 108 -28.12 -37.86 -0.59
N GLU A 109 -27.79 -37.76 -1.88
CA GLU A 109 -28.22 -38.75 -2.88
C GLU A 109 -27.55 -40.09 -2.61
N ARG A 110 -26.23 -40.13 -2.42
CA ARG A 110 -25.50 -41.35 -2.06
C ARG A 110 -26.03 -42.01 -0.78
N GLU A 111 -26.34 -41.21 0.26
CA GLU A 111 -26.94 -41.70 1.50
C GLU A 111 -28.31 -42.36 1.24
N ARG A 112 -29.20 -41.72 0.45
CA ARG A 112 -30.49 -42.32 0.08
C ARG A 112 -30.33 -43.61 -0.74
N HIS A 113 -29.37 -43.66 -1.65
CA HIS A 113 -29.12 -44.87 -2.44
C HIS A 113 -28.67 -46.05 -1.58
N HIS A 114 -27.91 -45.82 -0.50
CA HIS A 114 -27.55 -46.90 0.44
C HIS A 114 -28.74 -47.43 1.24
N ASP A 115 -29.70 -46.58 1.62
CA ASP A 115 -30.90 -46.99 2.37
C ASP A 115 -31.86 -47.88 1.55
N HIS A 116 -31.81 -47.81 0.21
CA HIS A 116 -32.64 -48.62 -0.68
C HIS A 116 -32.06 -50.03 -0.97
N HIS A 117 -30.83 -50.32 -0.55
CA HIS A 117 -30.13 -51.58 -0.80
C HIS A 117 -30.05 -52.52 0.41
N HIS A 118 -30.77 -52.22 1.49
CA HIS A 118 -30.96 -53.08 2.67
C HIS A 118 -32.42 -53.55 2.77
#